data_AF-A0A5C7W6F8-F1
#
_entry.id   AF-A0A5C7W6F8-F1
#
_cell.length_a   1.000
_cell.length_b   1.000
_cell.length_c   1.000
_cell.angle_alpha   90.00
_cell.angle_beta   90.00
_cell.angle_gamma   90.00
#
_symmetry.space_group_name_H-M   'P 1'
#
loop_
_entity.id
_entity.type
_entity.pdbx_description
1 polymer ?
#
loop_
_entity_poly.entity_id
_entity_poly.type
_entity_poly.pdbx_seq_one_letter_code
_entity_poly.pdbx_strand_id
1 'polypeptide(L)'
;MHTEKLLSRLDTPGSSPLWKVFWLQGVLLSHLLFGGILLFYQQLDSVTLALLLTAFIGYTAWVLNAVWRNAGNVREPIYGEIARFLTVAWSINAVLVSLFLLLAHLQPFGHDLPF
;
A
#
# COMPACT_ATOMS: atom_id res chain seq x y z
N MET A 1 22.68 -17.33 -2.83
CA MET A 1 22.85 -17.15 -1.37
C MET A 1 22.08 -15.95 -0.78
N HIS A 2 21.80 -14.88 -1.53
CA HIS A 2 20.98 -13.74 -1.03
C HIS A 2 19.46 -13.97 -1.11
N THR A 3 18.99 -14.62 -2.18
CA THR A 3 17.58 -14.95 -2.40
C THR A 3 17.00 -15.90 -1.34
N GLU A 4 17.75 -16.91 -0.91
CA GLU A 4 17.29 -17.84 0.14
C GLU A 4 17.14 -17.18 1.51
N LYS A 5 17.99 -16.19 1.83
CA LYS A 5 17.85 -15.39 3.06
C LYS A 5 16.63 -14.47 3.02
N LEU A 6 16.27 -13.97 1.84
CA LEU A 6 15.06 -13.17 1.66
C LEU A 6 13.81 -14.05 1.81
N LEU A 7 13.78 -15.21 1.15
CA LEU A 7 12.67 -16.16 1.24
C LEU A 7 12.43 -16.64 2.68
N SER A 8 13.50 -17.05 3.38
CA SER A 8 13.39 -17.48 4.80
C SER A 8 12.91 -16.37 5.75
N ARG A 9 13.24 -15.10 5.49
CA ARG A 9 12.69 -13.97 6.26
C ARG A 9 11.23 -13.70 5.96
N LEU A 10 10.79 -13.96 4.72
CA LEU A 10 9.39 -13.84 4.32
C LEU A 10 8.55 -14.99 4.91
N ASP A 11 9.12 -16.18 5.04
CA ASP A 11 8.45 -17.37 5.60
C ASP A 11 8.37 -17.39 7.14
N THR A 12 9.03 -16.45 7.82
CA THR A 12 9.00 -16.44 9.29
C THR A 12 7.60 -16.03 9.79
N PRO A 13 6.87 -16.88 10.56
CA PRO A 13 5.53 -16.56 11.04
C PRO A 13 5.52 -15.27 11.87
N GLY A 14 4.50 -14.43 11.66
CA GLY A 14 4.30 -13.24 12.46
C GLY A 14 3.67 -13.57 13.81
N SER A 15 4.07 -12.85 14.87
CA SER A 15 3.56 -13.04 16.24
C SER A 15 2.37 -12.14 16.58
N SER A 16 1.96 -11.25 15.67
CA SER A 16 0.92 -10.25 15.93
C SER A 16 -0.46 -10.76 15.53
N PRO A 17 -1.54 -10.42 16.26
CA PRO A 17 -2.89 -10.77 15.86
C PRO A 17 -3.23 -10.19 14.48
N LEU A 18 -3.76 -11.02 13.57
CA LEU A 18 -4.03 -10.60 12.19
C LEU A 18 -4.92 -9.36 12.13
N TRP A 19 -5.95 -9.29 12.98
CA TRP A 19 -6.90 -8.17 12.98
C TRP A 19 -6.21 -6.83 13.23
N LYS A 20 -5.15 -6.79 14.06
CA LYS A 20 -4.41 -5.54 14.32
C LYS A 20 -3.65 -5.09 13.09
N VAL A 21 -2.94 -6.02 12.46
CA VAL A 21 -2.15 -5.75 11.25
C VAL A 21 -3.09 -5.33 10.12
N PHE A 22 -4.17 -6.08 9.91
CA PHE A 22 -5.12 -5.81 8.84
C PHE A 22 -5.88 -4.49 9.05
N TRP A 23 -6.55 -4.30 10.20
CA TRP A 23 -7.41 -3.13 10.41
C TRP A 23 -6.65 -1.87 10.77
N LEU A 24 -5.65 -1.94 11.65
CA LEU A 24 -4.97 -0.72 12.11
C LEU A 24 -3.91 -0.27 11.11
N GLN A 25 -3.06 -1.19 10.65
CA GLN A 25 -1.99 -0.84 9.71
C GLN A 25 -2.54 -0.84 8.27
N GLY A 26 -3.17 -1.93 7.85
CA GLY A 26 -3.64 -2.07 6.48
C GLY A 26 -4.76 -1.12 6.11
N VAL A 27 -5.79 -0.98 6.94
CA VAL A 27 -6.93 -0.11 6.64
C VAL A 27 -6.70 1.29 7.19
N LEU A 28 -6.73 1.46 8.51
CA LEU A 28 -6.81 2.80 9.13
C LEU A 28 -5.58 3.66 8.80
N LEU A 29 -4.37 3.17 9.02
CA LEU A 29 -3.15 3.94 8.78
C LEU A 29 -2.94 4.20 7.28
N SER A 30 -3.20 3.22 6.39
CA SER A 30 -3.15 3.45 4.95
C SER A 30 -4.12 4.54 4.50
N HIS A 31 -5.35 4.58 5.03
CA HIS A 31 -6.34 5.60 4.68
C HIS A 31 -5.93 6.98 5.21
N LEU A 32 -5.34 7.05 6.41
CA LEU A 32 -4.82 8.32 6.93
C LEU A 32 -3.66 8.84 6.09
N LEU A 33 -2.71 7.97 5.71
CA LEU A 33 -1.59 8.35 4.85
C LEU A 33 -2.07 8.80 3.47
N PHE A 34 -2.88 7.97 2.81
CA PHE A 34 -3.37 8.26 1.47
C PHE A 34 -4.33 9.45 1.45
N GLY A 35 -5.25 9.53 2.41
CA GLY A 35 -6.15 10.66 2.60
C GLY A 35 -5.38 11.95 2.87
N GLY A 36 -4.30 11.91 3.65
CA GLY A 36 -3.38 13.03 3.83
C GLY A 36 -2.76 13.51 2.51
N ILE A 37 -2.24 12.58 1.69
CA ILE A 37 -1.70 12.92 0.36
C ILE A 37 -2.77 13.59 -0.50
N LEU A 38 -4.01 13.08 -0.48
CA LEU A 38 -5.12 13.67 -1.24
C LEU A 38 -5.53 15.06 -0.73
N LEU A 39 -5.56 15.27 0.58
CA LEU A 39 -5.90 16.56 1.19
C LEU A 39 -4.92 17.66 0.76
N PHE A 40 -3.64 17.32 0.69
CA PHE A 40 -2.59 18.27 0.31
C PHE A 40 -2.25 18.22 -1.18
N TYR A 41 -2.94 17.40 -1.99
CA TYR A 41 -2.58 17.11 -3.38
C TYR A 41 -2.34 18.35 -4.24
N GLN A 42 -3.17 19.38 -4.10
CA GLN A 42 -3.05 20.62 -4.89
C GLN A 42 -1.92 21.56 -4.42
N GLN A 43 -1.39 21.36 -3.20
CA GLN A 43 -0.33 22.19 -2.63
C GLN A 43 1.06 21.57 -2.75
N LEU A 44 1.14 20.30 -3.14
CA LEU A 44 2.39 19.57 -3.30
C LEU A 44 3.00 19.87 -4.67
N ASP A 45 4.32 20.04 -4.72
CA ASP A 45 5.03 19.97 -6.00
C ASP A 45 5.15 18.52 -6.48
N SER A 46 5.41 18.34 -7.77
CA SER A 46 5.47 17.00 -8.40
C SER A 46 6.53 16.09 -7.79
N VAL A 47 7.66 16.63 -7.31
CA VAL A 47 8.73 15.82 -6.70
C VAL A 47 8.30 15.33 -5.33
N THR A 48 7.75 16.22 -4.50
CA THR A 48 7.23 15.85 -3.18
C THR A 48 6.09 14.84 -3.29
N LEU A 49 5.15 15.04 -4.23
CA LEU A 49 4.07 14.08 -4.49
C LEU A 49 4.64 12.70 -4.88
N ALA A 50 5.61 12.65 -5.81
CA ALA A 50 6.23 11.40 -6.23
C ALA A 50 6.91 10.66 -5.07
N LEU A 51 7.61 11.38 -4.18
CA LEU A 51 8.24 10.79 -2.99
C LEU A 51 7.20 10.24 -2.01
N LEU A 52 6.13 10.98 -1.74
CA LEU A 52 5.05 10.56 -0.85
C LEU A 52 4.32 9.32 -1.38
N LEU A 53 4.00 9.29 -2.66
CA LEU A 53 3.37 8.15 -3.31
C LEU A 53 4.29 6.92 -3.34
N THR A 54 5.58 7.11 -3.58
CA THR A 54 6.58 6.02 -3.52
C THR A 54 6.69 5.46 -2.10
N ALA A 55 6.73 6.33 -1.09
CA ALA A 55 6.72 5.92 0.32
C ALA A 55 5.43 5.16 0.68
N PHE A 56 4.28 5.62 0.19
CA PHE A 56 2.99 4.94 0.39
C PHE A 56 2.94 3.55 -0.27
N ILE A 57 3.49 3.39 -1.48
CA ILE A 57 3.61 2.08 -2.14
C ILE A 57 4.53 1.16 -1.34
N GLY A 58 5.68 1.67 -0.86
CA GLY A 58 6.60 0.91 -0.01
C GLY A 58 5.94 0.45 1.30
N TYR A 59 5.17 1.33 1.93
CA TYR A 59 4.37 1.01 3.11
C TYR A 59 3.32 -0.07 2.80
N THR A 60 2.64 0.03 1.67
CA THR A 60 1.62 -0.96 1.23
C THR A 60 2.24 -2.33 1.00
N ALA A 61 3.44 -2.40 0.40
CA ALA A 61 4.17 -3.65 0.24
C ALA A 61 4.60 -4.27 1.59
N TRP A 62 4.98 -3.43 2.56
CA TRP A 62 5.28 -3.89 3.91
C TRP A 62 4.03 -4.45 4.62
N VAL A 63 2.89 -3.77 4.53
CA VAL A 63 1.60 -4.27 5.05
C VAL A 63 1.23 -5.60 4.41
N LEU A 64 1.35 -5.73 3.09
CA LEU A 64 1.05 -6.97 2.37
C LEU A 64 1.86 -8.14 2.95
N ASN A 65 3.16 -7.95 3.11
CA ASN A 65 4.04 -8.95 3.73
C ASN A 65 3.65 -9.24 5.18
N ALA A 66 3.34 -8.20 5.97
CA ALA A 66 2.91 -8.36 7.36
C ALA A 66 1.60 -9.17 7.46
N VAL A 67 0.61 -8.88 6.62
CA VAL A 67 -0.64 -9.65 6.56
C VAL A 67 -0.36 -11.10 6.19
N TRP A 68 0.48 -11.35 5.18
CA TRP A 68 0.83 -12.69 4.75
C TRP A 68 1.47 -13.52 5.87
N ARG A 69 2.39 -12.92 6.62
CA ARG A 69 3.09 -13.56 7.75
C ARG A 69 2.20 -13.81 8.95
N ASN A 70 1.21 -12.95 9.20
CA ASN A 70 0.30 -13.06 10.35
C ASN A 70 -1.02 -13.76 9.98
N ALA A 71 -1.22 -14.19 8.73
CA ALA A 71 -2.47 -14.79 8.27
C ALA A 71 -2.82 -16.08 9.02
N GLY A 72 -1.83 -16.81 9.56
CA GLY A 72 -2.04 -17.98 10.41
C GLY A 72 -2.38 -17.66 11.86
N ASN A 73 -2.27 -16.40 12.30
CA ASN A 73 -2.54 -15.98 13.67
C ASN A 73 -4.01 -15.54 13.85
N VAL A 74 -4.92 -16.47 13.51
CA VAL A 74 -6.37 -16.32 13.59
C VAL A 74 -7.01 -17.60 14.11
N ARG A 75 -8.18 -17.47 14.74
CA ARG A 75 -8.97 -18.61 15.24
C ARG A 75 -9.49 -19.49 14.11
N GLU A 76 -9.93 -18.88 13.01
CA GLU A 76 -10.50 -19.57 11.86
C GLU A 76 -9.64 -19.30 10.62
N PRO A 77 -9.07 -20.33 9.98
CA PRO A 77 -8.15 -20.17 8.84
C PRO A 77 -8.74 -19.36 7.69
N ILE A 78 -10.05 -19.44 7.48
CA ILE A 78 -10.76 -18.74 6.40
C ILE A 78 -10.60 -17.22 6.48
N TYR A 79 -10.54 -16.64 7.67
CA TYR A 79 -10.32 -15.19 7.84
C TYR A 79 -8.90 -14.78 7.44
N GLY A 80 -7.92 -15.67 7.61
CA GLY A 80 -6.55 -15.47 7.16
C GLY A 80 -6.44 -15.41 5.63
N GLU A 81 -7.14 -16.31 4.95
CA GLU A 81 -7.19 -16.33 3.48
C GLU A 81 -7.91 -15.10 2.92
N ILE A 82 -9.09 -14.75 3.46
CA ILE A 82 -9.85 -13.56 3.07
C ILE A 82 -8.98 -12.31 3.24
N ALA A 83 -8.30 -12.15 4.37
CA ALA A 83 -7.43 -11.00 4.61
C ALA A 83 -6.28 -10.91 3.60
N ARG A 84 -5.68 -12.04 3.19
CA ARG A 84 -4.63 -12.07 2.17
C ARG A 84 -5.16 -11.60 0.81
N PHE A 85 -6.26 -12.16 0.34
CA PHE A 85 -6.85 -11.76 -0.95
C PHE A 85 -7.28 -10.30 -0.96
N LEU A 86 -7.91 -9.85 0.12
CA LEU A 86 -8.35 -8.46 0.24
C LEU A 86 -7.15 -7.49 0.27
N THR A 87 -6.07 -7.85 0.96
CA THR A 87 -4.85 -7.03 1.01
C THR A 87 -4.13 -7.00 -0.34
N VAL A 88 -4.10 -8.11 -1.08
CA VAL A 88 -3.56 -8.14 -2.45
C VAL A 88 -4.36 -7.22 -3.37
N ALA A 89 -5.70 -7.37 -3.40
CA ALA A 89 -6.57 -6.54 -4.22
C ALA A 89 -6.42 -5.06 -3.91
N TRP A 90 -6.39 -4.71 -2.62
CA TRP A 90 -6.14 -3.34 -2.16
C TRP A 90 -4.76 -2.82 -2.60
N SER A 91 -3.71 -3.63 -2.48
CA SER A 91 -2.34 -3.20 -2.85
C SER A 91 -2.22 -2.88 -4.34
N ILE A 92 -2.86 -3.66 -5.20
CA ILE A 92 -2.90 -3.41 -6.64
C ILE A 92 -3.64 -2.11 -6.92
N ASN A 93 -4.81 -1.90 -6.29
CA ASN A 93 -5.57 -0.66 -6.43
C ASN A 93 -4.74 0.56 -5.97
N ALA A 94 -4.12 0.49 -4.80
CA ALA A 94 -3.30 1.57 -4.24
C ALA A 94 -2.14 1.97 -5.18
N VAL A 95 -1.46 0.99 -5.80
CA VAL A 95 -0.40 1.25 -6.77
C VAL A 95 -0.95 1.94 -8.02
N LEU A 96 -2.05 1.43 -8.57
CA LEU A 96 -2.67 1.99 -9.78
C LEU A 96 -3.15 3.43 -9.56
N VAL A 97 -3.84 3.69 -8.45
CA VAL A 97 -4.31 5.05 -8.13
C VAL A 97 -3.13 5.98 -7.90
N SER A 98 -2.09 5.54 -7.19
CA SER A 98 -0.88 6.34 -6.98
C SER A 98 -0.21 6.71 -8.31
N LEU A 99 -0.09 5.76 -9.23
CA LEU A 99 0.46 6.02 -10.56
C LEU A 99 -0.38 7.04 -11.33
N PHE A 100 -1.70 6.89 -11.35
CA PHE A 100 -2.58 7.82 -12.06
C PHE A 100 -2.58 9.22 -11.44
N LEU A 101 -2.51 9.35 -10.12
CA LEU A 101 -2.40 10.64 -9.44
C LEU A 101 -1.11 11.37 -9.80
N LEU A 102 0.01 10.63 -9.86
CA LEU A 102 1.28 11.20 -10.28
C LEU A 102 1.25 11.63 -11.75
N LEU A 103 0.72 10.79 -12.64
CA LEU A 103 0.59 11.12 -14.06
C LEU A 103 -0.29 12.36 -14.28
N ALA A 104 -1.43 12.44 -13.57
CA ALA A 104 -2.31 13.60 -13.63
C ALA A 104 -1.63 14.89 -13.13
N HIS A 105 -0.79 14.79 -12.11
CA HIS A 105 -0.05 15.93 -11.57
C HIS A 105 1.11 16.37 -12.48
N LEU A 106 1.69 15.42 -13.23
CA LEU A 106 2.77 15.69 -14.18
C LEU A 106 2.26 16.20 -15.52
N GLN A 107 0.99 15.95 -15.85
CA GLN A 107 0.40 16.43 -17.09
C GLN A 107 0.40 17.97 -17.05
N PRO A 108 1.24 18.65 -17.87
CA PRO A 108 1.12 20.10 -18.01
C PRO A 108 -0.30 20.35 -18.52
N PHE A 109 -1.02 21.28 -17.91
CA PHE A 109 -2.37 21.69 -18.31
C PHE A 109 -2.53 21.56 -19.83
N GLY A 110 -3.23 20.50 -20.28
CA GLY A 110 -3.53 20.23 -21.68
C GLY A 110 -4.59 21.21 -22.20
N HIS A 111 -4.44 22.49 -21.85
CA HIS A 111 -5.35 23.56 -22.19
C HIS A 111 -4.60 24.72 -22.88
N ASP A 112 -3.71 24.35 -23.80
CA ASP A 112 -3.20 25.21 -24.88
C ASP A 112 -3.29 24.47 -26.23
N LEU A 113 -4.37 23.71 -26.45
CA LEU A 113 -4.70 23.24 -27.79
C LEU A 113 -5.75 24.19 -28.38
N PRO A 114 -5.37 25.01 -29.39
CA PRO A 114 -6.29 25.90 -30.07
C PRO A 114 -7.12 25.08 -31.06
N PHE A 115 -8.21 24.48 -30.58
CA PHE A 115 -9.34 24.07 -31.40
C PHE A 115 -10.64 24.11 -30.59
#